data_AF-A0A662I2J2-F1
#
_entry.id   AF-A0A662I2J2-F1
#
_cell.length_a   1.000
_cell.length_b   1.000
_cell.length_c   1.000
_cell.angle_alpha   90.00
_cell.angle_beta   90.00
_cell.angle_gamma   90.00
#
_symmetry.space_group_name_H-M   'P 1'
#
loop_
_entity.id
_entity.type
_entity.pdbx_description
1 polymer ?
#
loop_
_entity_poly.entity_id
_entity_poly.type
_entity_poly.pdbx_seq_one_letter_code
_entity_poly.pdbx_strand_id
1 'polypeptide(L)'
;MARKWLQVILAKVEKAYEMGFDGVYLDNIDARIVISELDLGWAKNLNLTKLMVEALYRLSTLVKEKYGKSFKVYVNIGSAVELLAEEKFLASIDGVLREEVWYTIKNGKCVKVDPRETKYVLKYLREARLKGKTVIVADFLENKEMTEDFCSLCWYYGFIPVPQPA
;
A
#
# COMPACT_ATOMS: atom_id res chain seq x y z
N MET A 1 -16.90 12.93 -9.94
CA MET A 1 -15.82 13.18 -8.98
C MET A 1 -14.59 12.31 -9.26
N ALA A 2 -14.72 10.97 -9.31
CA ALA A 2 -13.60 10.04 -9.58
C ALA A 2 -12.80 10.32 -10.87
N ARG A 3 -13.45 10.71 -11.99
CA ARG A 3 -12.76 11.03 -13.25
C ARG A 3 -11.80 12.23 -13.15
N LYS A 4 -12.19 13.30 -12.43
CA LYS A 4 -11.34 14.48 -12.26
C LYS A 4 -10.12 14.15 -11.37
N TRP A 5 -10.33 13.35 -10.33
CA TRP A 5 -9.23 12.92 -9.47
C TRP A 5 -8.21 12.03 -10.20
N LEU A 6 -8.70 11.08 -11.00
CA LEU A 6 -7.82 10.25 -11.85
C LEU A 6 -6.99 11.10 -12.82
N GLN A 7 -7.55 12.15 -13.41
CA GLN A 7 -6.79 13.06 -14.28
C GLN A 7 -5.67 13.80 -13.52
N VAL A 8 -5.94 14.24 -12.30
CA VAL A 8 -4.91 14.87 -11.45
C VAL A 8 -3.78 13.88 -11.14
N ILE A 9 -4.11 12.63 -10.80
CA ILE A 9 -3.11 11.60 -10.54
C ILE A 9 -2.30 11.32 -11.81
N LEU A 10 -2.95 11.12 -12.96
CA LEU A 10 -2.28 10.85 -14.24
C LEU A 10 -1.30 11.97 -14.63
N ALA A 11 -1.66 13.23 -14.42
CA ALA A 11 -0.76 14.36 -14.66
C ALA A 11 0.47 14.34 -13.73
N LYS A 12 0.34 13.84 -12.49
CA LYS A 12 1.48 13.64 -11.60
C LYS A 12 2.35 12.45 -12.04
N VAL A 13 1.73 11.36 -12.50
CA VAL A 13 2.47 10.20 -13.04
C VAL A 13 3.27 10.59 -14.28
N GLU A 14 2.69 11.40 -15.16
CA GLU A 14 3.39 11.93 -16.33
C GLU A 14 4.64 12.73 -15.94
N LYS A 15 4.51 13.65 -14.98
CA LYS A 15 5.68 14.39 -14.46
C LYS A 15 6.74 13.46 -13.87
N ALA A 16 6.34 12.43 -13.12
CA ALA A 16 7.29 11.45 -12.58
C ALA A 16 8.02 10.71 -13.72
N TYR A 17 7.30 10.30 -14.77
CA TYR A 17 7.91 9.69 -15.94
C TYR A 17 8.90 10.64 -16.64
N GLU A 18 8.51 11.90 -16.86
CA GLU A 18 9.38 12.93 -17.47
C GLU A 18 10.65 13.21 -16.65
N MET A 19 10.58 13.04 -15.33
CA MET A 19 11.72 13.15 -14.42
C MET A 19 12.62 11.89 -14.42
N GLY A 20 12.25 10.85 -15.15
CA GLY A 20 13.04 9.61 -15.27
C GLY A 20 12.76 8.56 -14.20
N PHE A 21 11.63 8.64 -13.47
CA PHE A 21 11.23 7.58 -12.55
C PHE A 21 10.74 6.33 -13.30
N ASP A 22 11.11 5.15 -12.81
CA ASP A 22 10.66 3.85 -13.35
C ASP A 22 9.27 3.42 -12.85
N GLY A 23 8.58 4.28 -12.11
CA GLY A 23 7.31 3.92 -11.49
C GLY A 23 6.79 5.00 -10.56
N VAL A 24 5.67 4.67 -9.91
CA VAL A 24 5.03 5.51 -8.90
C VAL A 24 4.68 4.72 -7.66
N TYR A 25 4.74 5.39 -6.53
CA TYR A 25 4.28 4.91 -5.23
C TYR A 25 3.07 5.73 -4.79
N LEU A 26 1.94 5.08 -4.60
CA LEU A 26 0.65 5.72 -4.32
C LEU A 26 0.25 5.49 -2.86
N ASP A 27 0.12 6.57 -2.12
CA ASP A 27 -0.26 6.55 -0.72
C ASP A 27 -1.78 6.68 -0.50
N ASN A 28 -2.26 6.39 0.71
CA ASN A 28 -3.66 6.52 1.15
C ASN A 28 -4.66 5.64 0.38
N ILE A 29 -4.30 4.38 0.07
CA ILE A 29 -5.25 3.43 -0.54
C ILE A 29 -6.41 3.09 0.42
N ASP A 30 -6.19 3.24 1.71
CA ASP A 30 -7.18 3.06 2.76
C ASP A 30 -8.07 4.28 3.02
N ALA A 31 -7.97 5.35 2.22
CA ALA A 31 -8.80 6.55 2.34
C ALA A 31 -10.32 6.26 2.39
N ARG A 32 -10.76 5.12 1.83
CA ARG A 32 -12.16 4.67 1.95
C ARG A 32 -12.60 4.48 3.42
N ILE A 33 -11.70 4.04 4.29
CA ILE A 33 -11.97 3.76 5.71
C ILE A 33 -12.22 5.08 6.42
N VAL A 34 -11.32 6.04 6.25
CA VAL A 34 -11.46 7.40 6.80
C VAL A 34 -12.76 8.06 6.31
N ILE A 35 -13.07 7.98 5.01
CA ILE A 35 -14.31 8.57 4.47
C ILE A 35 -15.55 7.91 5.08
N SER A 36 -15.54 6.59 5.28
CA SER A 36 -16.63 5.86 5.93
C SER A 36 -16.78 6.25 7.41
N GLU A 37 -15.69 6.46 8.14
CA GLU A 37 -15.70 6.88 9.54
C GLU A 37 -16.21 8.31 9.73
N LEU A 38 -15.95 9.20 8.77
CA LEU A 38 -16.40 10.59 8.81
C LEU A 38 -17.91 10.78 8.50
N ASP A 39 -18.64 9.71 8.16
CA ASP A 39 -20.07 9.72 7.79
C ASP A 39 -20.47 10.82 6.80
N LEU A 40 -19.62 11.09 5.81
CA LEU A 40 -19.83 12.20 4.87
C LEU A 40 -21.08 11.94 4.02
N GLY A 41 -22.06 12.84 4.08
CA GLY A 41 -23.35 12.68 3.41
C GLY A 41 -23.27 12.41 1.90
N TRP A 42 -22.27 12.95 1.21
CA TRP A 42 -22.04 12.71 -0.22
C TRP A 42 -21.55 11.29 -0.54
N ALA A 43 -20.96 10.58 0.43
CA ALA A 43 -20.38 9.26 0.25
C ALA A 43 -21.33 8.11 0.62
N LYS A 44 -22.46 8.39 1.30
CA LYS A 44 -23.36 7.39 1.90
C LYS A 44 -23.83 6.28 0.95
N ASN A 45 -24.02 6.59 -0.33
CA ASN A 45 -24.51 5.63 -1.32
C ASN A 45 -23.41 5.16 -2.29
N LEU A 46 -22.14 5.44 -2.00
CA LEU A 46 -21.02 5.06 -2.86
C LEU A 46 -20.36 3.77 -2.36
N ASN A 47 -20.08 2.87 -3.30
CA ASN A 47 -19.20 1.75 -3.03
C ASN A 47 -17.74 2.22 -3.16
N LEU A 48 -17.18 2.75 -2.07
CA LEU A 48 -15.84 3.33 -2.05
C LEU A 48 -14.75 2.31 -2.37
N THR A 49 -14.90 1.06 -1.93
CA THR A 49 -14.00 -0.06 -2.29
C THR A 49 -13.95 -0.23 -3.80
N LYS A 50 -15.11 -0.39 -4.45
CA LYS A 50 -15.18 -0.54 -5.91
C LYS A 50 -14.61 0.67 -6.64
N LEU A 51 -14.84 1.88 -6.13
CA LEU A 51 -14.27 3.10 -6.71
C LEU A 51 -12.74 3.14 -6.62
N MET A 52 -12.15 2.72 -5.50
CA MET A 52 -10.70 2.65 -5.34
C MET A 52 -10.08 1.60 -6.28
N VAL A 53 -10.65 0.40 -6.32
CA VAL A 53 -10.21 -0.68 -7.22
C VAL A 53 -10.28 -0.23 -8.68
N GLU A 54 -11.41 0.37 -9.09
CA GLU A 54 -11.57 0.85 -10.47
C GLU A 54 -10.61 1.99 -10.80
N ALA A 55 -10.36 2.91 -9.87
CA ALA A 55 -9.43 4.01 -10.06
C ALA A 55 -8.00 3.50 -10.28
N LEU A 56 -7.52 2.59 -9.42
CA LEU A 56 -6.19 2.00 -9.56
C LEU A 56 -6.04 1.13 -10.80
N TYR A 57 -7.06 0.34 -11.13
CA TYR A 57 -7.05 -0.46 -12.35
C TYR A 57 -6.93 0.43 -13.59
N ARG A 58 -7.78 1.46 -13.70
CA ARG A 58 -7.72 2.40 -14.82
C ARG A 58 -6.40 3.15 -14.86
N LEU A 59 -5.87 3.57 -13.71
CA LEU A 59 -4.56 4.21 -13.62
C LEU A 59 -3.46 3.29 -14.14
N SER A 60 -3.33 2.08 -13.58
CA SER A 60 -2.30 1.10 -13.96
C SER A 60 -2.38 0.76 -15.45
N THR A 61 -3.58 0.52 -15.98
CA THR A 61 -3.78 0.26 -17.41
C THR A 61 -3.28 1.42 -18.27
N LEU A 62 -3.74 2.64 -18.02
CA LEU A 62 -3.35 3.81 -18.81
C LEU A 62 -1.85 4.12 -18.73
N VAL A 63 -1.27 3.97 -17.54
CA VAL A 63 0.15 4.22 -17.30
C VAL A 63 1.00 3.18 -18.01
N LYS A 64 0.63 1.89 -17.95
CA LYS A 64 1.37 0.80 -18.61
C LYS A 64 1.17 0.79 -20.13
N GLU A 65 0.02 1.23 -20.62
CA GLU A 65 -0.22 1.45 -22.05
C GLU A 65 0.64 2.60 -22.59
N LYS A 66 0.77 3.69 -21.83
CA LYS A 66 1.50 4.89 -22.28
C LYS A 66 3.03 4.76 -22.11
N TYR A 67 3.49 4.20 -21.00
CA TYR A 67 4.91 4.18 -20.61
C TYR A 67 5.53 2.78 -20.60
N GLY A 68 4.76 1.74 -20.90
CA GLY A 68 5.21 0.34 -20.95
C GLY A 68 5.04 -0.42 -19.64
N LYS A 69 5.11 -1.76 -19.74
CA LYS A 69 4.92 -2.70 -18.61
C LYS A 69 6.07 -2.66 -17.58
N SER A 70 7.20 -2.05 -17.94
CA SER A 70 8.31 -1.81 -17.02
C SER A 70 7.98 -0.74 -15.98
N PHE A 71 7.12 0.24 -16.32
CA PHE A 71 6.72 1.29 -15.39
C PHE A 71 5.87 0.74 -14.26
N LYS A 72 6.37 0.81 -13.02
CA LYS A 72 5.80 0.11 -11.87
C LYS A 72 4.78 0.92 -11.11
N VAL A 73 3.76 0.24 -10.58
CA VAL A 73 2.79 0.82 -9.66
C VAL A 73 2.90 0.14 -8.31
N TYR A 74 3.40 0.88 -7.33
CA TYR A 74 3.44 0.47 -5.93
C TYR A 74 2.40 1.25 -5.13
N VAL A 75 1.94 0.67 -4.02
CA VAL A 75 0.95 1.30 -3.15
C VAL A 75 1.32 1.19 -1.67
N ASN A 76 1.02 2.20 -0.87
CA ASN A 76 0.85 2.04 0.58
C ASN A 76 -0.56 1.51 0.84
N ILE A 77 -0.69 0.29 1.35
CA ILE A 77 -2.02 -0.32 1.57
C ILE A 77 -2.71 0.23 2.82
N GLY A 78 -1.95 0.82 3.74
CA GLY A 78 -2.44 1.26 5.05
C GLY A 78 -3.29 0.18 5.73
N SER A 79 -4.45 0.57 6.24
CA SER A 79 -5.39 -0.35 6.90
C SER A 79 -6.23 -1.21 5.93
N ALA A 80 -6.14 -0.99 4.62
CA ALA A 80 -6.99 -1.65 3.62
C ALA A 80 -6.43 -2.97 3.08
N VAL A 81 -5.75 -3.76 3.92
CA VAL A 81 -5.05 -5.01 3.53
C VAL A 81 -5.94 -6.04 2.83
N GLU A 82 -7.25 -6.04 3.12
CA GLU A 82 -8.28 -6.87 2.45
C GLU A 82 -8.29 -6.70 0.93
N LEU A 83 -7.91 -5.52 0.41
CA LEU A 83 -7.88 -5.25 -1.03
C LEU A 83 -6.88 -6.16 -1.76
N LEU A 84 -5.87 -6.70 -1.07
CA LEU A 84 -4.91 -7.65 -1.65
C LEU A 84 -5.56 -8.99 -2.00
N ALA A 85 -6.72 -9.32 -1.43
CA ALA A 85 -7.51 -10.49 -1.82
C ALA A 85 -8.40 -10.24 -3.05
N GLU A 86 -8.57 -8.98 -3.46
CA GLU A 86 -9.37 -8.63 -4.63
C GLU A 86 -8.51 -8.72 -5.90
N GLU A 87 -8.89 -9.59 -6.83
CA GLU A 87 -8.04 -9.96 -7.97
C GLU A 87 -7.74 -8.78 -8.89
N LYS A 88 -8.73 -7.91 -9.12
CA LYS A 88 -8.56 -6.75 -10.00
C LYS A 88 -7.61 -5.73 -9.38
N PHE A 89 -7.74 -5.47 -8.07
CA PHE A 89 -6.81 -4.64 -7.32
C PHE A 89 -5.40 -5.19 -7.39
N LEU A 90 -5.24 -6.48 -7.06
CA LEU A 90 -3.94 -7.12 -7.03
C LEU A 90 -3.28 -7.12 -8.41
N ALA A 91 -4.04 -7.33 -9.49
CA ALA A 91 -3.55 -7.23 -10.87
C ALA A 91 -3.08 -5.82 -11.25
N SER A 92 -3.59 -4.79 -10.57
CA SER A 92 -3.29 -3.37 -10.85
C SER A 92 -1.97 -2.88 -10.25
N ILE A 93 -1.37 -3.64 -9.33
CA ILE A 93 -0.14 -3.24 -8.64
C ILE A 93 1.02 -4.20 -8.94
N ASP A 94 2.24 -3.67 -8.90
CA ASP A 94 3.48 -4.43 -8.98
C ASP A 94 4.02 -4.76 -7.58
N GLY A 95 3.74 -3.89 -6.60
CA GLY A 95 4.10 -4.13 -5.21
C GLY A 95 3.26 -3.35 -4.22
N VAL A 96 3.39 -3.74 -2.95
CA VAL A 96 2.67 -3.17 -1.83
C VAL A 96 3.64 -2.88 -0.69
N LEU A 97 3.45 -1.73 -0.05
CA LEU A 97 4.02 -1.38 1.23
C LEU A 97 2.93 -1.47 2.31
N ARG A 98 3.27 -2.01 3.48
CA ARG A 98 2.49 -1.87 4.70
C ARG A 98 3.41 -1.37 5.81
N GLU A 99 3.03 -0.29 6.44
CA GLU A 99 3.72 0.20 7.63
C GLU A 99 3.28 -0.61 8.86
N GLU A 100 4.05 -0.61 9.94
CA GLU A 100 3.60 -1.04 11.27
C GLU A 100 3.01 -2.47 11.34
N VAL A 101 3.79 -3.47 10.92
CA VAL A 101 3.36 -4.88 10.97
C VAL A 101 3.71 -5.53 12.30
N TRP A 102 4.90 -5.25 12.83
CA TRP A 102 5.39 -5.79 14.10
C TRP A 102 5.66 -4.70 15.13
N TYR A 103 6.10 -3.53 14.71
CA TYR A 103 6.43 -2.40 15.57
C TYR A 103 5.80 -1.09 15.07
N THR A 104 5.29 -0.29 16.01
CA THR A 104 4.62 0.99 15.77
C THR A 104 4.99 2.01 16.85
N ILE A 105 4.66 3.29 16.65
CA ILE A 105 4.81 4.33 17.66
C ILE A 105 3.48 4.60 18.35
N LYS A 106 3.45 4.41 19.67
CA LYS A 106 2.29 4.72 20.51
C LYS A 106 2.72 5.64 21.64
N ASN A 107 2.11 6.83 21.71
CA ASN A 107 2.42 7.86 22.71
C ASN A 107 3.93 8.22 22.72
N GLY A 108 4.54 8.33 21.54
CA GLY A 108 5.96 8.67 21.38
C GLY A 108 6.94 7.58 21.81
N LYS A 109 6.48 6.32 21.93
CA LYS A 109 7.33 5.15 22.22
C LYS A 109 7.10 4.06 21.21
N CYS A 110 8.17 3.39 20.82
CA CYS A 110 8.09 2.19 20.01
C CYS A 110 7.53 1.04 20.83
N VAL A 111 6.50 0.40 20.29
CA VAL A 111 5.80 -0.72 20.90
C VAL A 111 5.54 -1.80 19.87
N LYS A 112 5.38 -3.05 20.34
CA LYS A 112 4.91 -4.14 19.47
C LYS A 112 3.44 -3.93 19.10
N VAL A 113 3.14 -4.21 17.84
CA VAL A 113 1.77 -4.31 17.31
C VAL A 113 1.06 -5.50 17.96
N ASP A 114 -0.27 -5.44 18.09
CA ASP A 114 -1.06 -6.55 18.62
C ASP A 114 -0.84 -7.80 17.75
N PRO A 115 -0.43 -8.96 18.32
CA PRO A 115 -0.17 -10.16 17.53
C PRO A 115 -1.36 -10.62 16.66
N ARG A 116 -2.60 -10.29 17.04
CA ARG A 116 -3.80 -10.57 16.24
C ARG A 116 -3.84 -9.71 14.97
N GLU A 117 -3.47 -8.44 15.09
CA GLU A 117 -3.34 -7.52 13.94
C GLU A 117 -2.20 -7.98 13.04
N THR A 118 -1.02 -8.26 13.59
CA THR A 118 0.12 -8.81 12.84
C THR A 118 -0.29 -10.06 12.09
N LYS A 119 -0.95 -11.02 12.74
CA LYS A 119 -1.42 -12.27 12.10
C LYS A 119 -2.41 -11.99 10.96
N TYR A 120 -3.33 -11.06 11.16
CA TYR A 120 -4.32 -10.66 10.17
C TYR A 120 -3.67 -10.01 8.95
N VAL A 121 -2.76 -9.05 9.15
CA VAL A 121 -2.01 -8.38 8.07
C VAL A 121 -1.13 -9.38 7.30
N LEU A 122 -0.39 -10.24 8.02
CA LEU A 122 0.50 -11.24 7.42
C LEU A 122 -0.25 -12.21 6.49
N LYS A 123 -1.52 -12.54 6.78
CA LYS A 123 -2.35 -13.35 5.88
C LYS A 123 -2.37 -12.74 4.47
N TYR A 124 -2.67 -11.45 4.34
CA TYR A 124 -2.81 -10.78 3.04
C TYR A 124 -1.47 -10.50 2.37
N LEU A 125 -0.47 -10.08 3.15
CA LEU A 125 0.86 -9.80 2.60
C LEU A 125 1.53 -11.07 2.04
N ARG A 126 1.39 -12.21 2.74
CA ARG A 126 1.92 -13.49 2.25
C ARG A 126 1.24 -13.92 0.96
N GLU A 127 -0.08 -13.80 0.86
CA GLU A 127 -0.82 -14.11 -0.36
C GLU A 127 -0.39 -13.22 -1.54
N ALA A 128 -0.23 -11.91 -1.31
CA ALA A 128 0.30 -11.00 -2.33
C ALA A 128 1.70 -11.42 -2.79
N ARG A 129 2.59 -11.79 -1.84
CA ARG A 129 3.95 -12.25 -2.14
C ARG A 129 3.97 -13.54 -2.95
N LEU A 130 3.12 -14.51 -2.61
CA LEU A 130 2.95 -15.78 -3.33
C LEU A 130 2.45 -15.56 -4.76
N LYS A 131 1.62 -14.54 -4.97
CA LYS A 131 1.15 -14.10 -6.30
C LYS A 131 2.16 -13.21 -7.04
N GLY A 132 3.41 -13.18 -6.59
CA GLY A 132 4.52 -12.53 -7.29
C GLY A 132 4.60 -11.01 -7.10
N LYS A 133 3.89 -10.44 -6.12
CA LYS A 133 4.03 -9.01 -5.80
C LYS A 133 5.25 -8.78 -4.94
N THR A 134 5.92 -7.65 -5.16
CA THR A 134 6.90 -7.15 -4.20
C THR A 134 6.16 -6.71 -2.94
N VAL A 135 6.60 -7.21 -1.78
CA VAL A 135 6.04 -6.80 -0.48
C VAL A 135 7.12 -6.10 0.30
N ILE A 136 6.86 -4.85 0.66
CA ILE A 136 7.71 -4.00 1.47
C ILE A 136 7.02 -3.82 2.81
N VAL A 137 7.76 -3.95 3.90
CA VAL A 137 7.26 -3.63 5.23
C VAL A 137 8.14 -2.53 5.81
N ALA A 138 7.52 -1.55 6.46
CA ALA A 138 8.23 -0.44 7.07
C ALA A 138 7.76 -0.19 8.50
N ASP A 139 8.61 -0.46 9.47
CA ASP A 139 8.27 -0.33 10.89
C ASP A 139 9.19 0.70 11.55
N PHE A 140 8.66 1.43 12.53
CA PHE A 140 9.43 2.35 13.37
C PHE A 140 10.15 1.60 14.48
N LEU A 141 11.46 1.84 14.62
CA LEU A 141 12.35 1.04 15.45
C LEU A 141 13.28 1.94 16.25
N GLU A 142 13.40 1.68 17.55
CA GLU A 142 14.21 2.50 18.48
C GLU A 142 15.67 2.06 18.56
N ASN A 143 15.96 0.80 18.29
CA ASN A 143 17.30 0.26 18.52
C ASN A 143 17.68 -0.87 17.55
N LYS A 144 18.95 -1.25 17.63
CA LYS A 144 19.57 -2.26 16.78
C LYS A 144 18.90 -3.64 16.93
N GLU A 145 18.61 -4.07 18.15
CA GLU A 145 18.03 -5.40 18.41
C GLU A 145 16.65 -5.53 17.76
N MET A 146 15.81 -4.51 17.88
CA MET A 146 14.50 -4.46 17.21
C MET A 146 14.65 -4.44 15.68
N THR A 147 15.66 -3.74 15.18
CA THR A 147 15.96 -3.71 13.74
C THR A 147 16.38 -5.08 13.21
N GLU A 148 17.23 -5.81 13.95
CA GLU A 148 17.68 -7.15 13.58
C GLU A 148 16.52 -8.16 13.60
N ASP A 149 15.66 -8.10 14.62
CA ASP A 149 14.43 -8.92 14.70
C ASP A 149 13.47 -8.61 13.53
N PHE A 150 13.17 -7.34 13.30
CA PHE A 150 12.31 -6.89 12.21
C PHE A 150 12.81 -7.34 10.83
N CYS A 151 14.10 -7.16 10.54
CA CYS A 151 14.70 -7.61 9.28
C CYS A 151 14.62 -9.13 9.13
N SER A 152 14.91 -9.88 10.20
CA SER A 152 14.82 -11.35 10.21
C SER A 152 13.39 -11.83 9.91
N LEU A 153 12.38 -11.19 10.51
CA LEU A 153 10.96 -11.47 10.26
C LEU A 153 10.57 -11.17 8.81
N CYS A 154 10.97 -10.03 8.27
CA CYS A 154 10.72 -9.68 6.87
C CYS A 154 11.32 -10.71 5.92
N TRP A 155 12.61 -11.05 6.09
CA TRP A 155 13.29 -12.01 5.22
C TRP A 155 12.70 -13.41 5.32
N TYR A 156 12.27 -13.84 6.51
CA TYR A 156 11.57 -15.11 6.69
C TYR A 156 10.32 -15.22 5.79
N TYR A 157 9.56 -14.13 5.64
CA TYR A 157 8.39 -14.09 4.75
C TYR A 157 8.71 -13.70 3.30
N GLY A 158 9.98 -13.45 2.97
CA GLY A 158 10.41 -12.99 1.65
C GLY A 158 9.98 -11.56 1.33
N PHE A 159 9.81 -10.73 2.37
CA PHE A 159 9.50 -9.30 2.27
C PHE A 159 10.79 -8.47 2.28
N ILE A 160 10.68 -7.23 1.80
CA ILE A 160 11.76 -6.23 1.84
C ILE A 160 11.57 -5.37 3.10
N PRO A 161 12.49 -5.40 4.07
CA PRO A 161 12.41 -4.55 5.26
C PRO A 161 12.83 -3.11 4.92
N VAL A 162 12.10 -2.13 5.48
CA VAL A 162 12.49 -0.71 5.54
C VAL A 162 12.46 -0.28 7.01
N PRO A 163 13.58 -0.44 7.73
CA PRO A 163 13.68 0.04 9.11
C PRO A 163 13.53 1.57 9.15
N GLN A 164 12.52 2.07 9.84
CA GLN A 164 12.32 3.51 10.04
C GLN A 164 12.83 3.91 11.43
N PRO A 165 13.57 5.03 11.56
CA PRO A 165 13.92 5.55 12.88
C PRO A 165 12.66 6.01 13.62
N ALA A 166 12.51 5.56 14.87
CA ALA A 166 11.47 5.99 15.80
C ALA A 166 11.69 7.41 16.34
#